data_AF-A0A5Q4DWB3-F1
#
_entry.id   AF-A0A5Q4DWB3-F1
#
_cell.length_a   1.000
_cell.length_b   1.000
_cell.length_c   1.000
_cell.angle_alpha   90.00
_cell.angle_beta   90.00
_cell.angle_gamma   90.00
#
_symmetry.space_group_name_H-M   'P 1'
#
loop_
_entity.id
_entity.type
_entity.pdbx_description
1 polymer ?
#
loop_
_entity_poly.entity_id
_entity_poly.type
_entity_poly.pdbx_seq_one_letter_code
_entity_poly.pdbx_strand_id
1 'polypeptide(L)'
;MSDLFDNDDSVIARREAEALIVDVDGFEGPLDLLLTLSRTQKVDLRRISVLHLAEQYLGFVERARSLRIELAADYLVMAAWLAYLKSRLLLPPDPSEEGPSGAELAAHLAFQLERLQAMREAAARLMGRDQKGRDFFARGAPEALAVNRKTLFEASLLDLMRAYARLRTRDEFRPYAFDRSDIYPYEAALERLRQMVPGAGDWTSLQAYLPEGWRGAPARKRSAIASTFAATLELAKQGQIELRQSDTFAPLHLRRKTGQ
;
A
#
# COMPACT_ATOMS: atom_id res chain seq x y z
N MET A 1 1.04 50.33 18.62
CA MET A 1 0.24 49.28 17.96
C MET A 1 0.89 48.96 16.61
N SER A 2 2.09 48.38 16.66
CA SER A 2 2.75 47.67 15.56
C SER A 2 3.77 46.76 16.24
N ASP A 3 3.65 45.45 16.04
CA ASP A 3 4.69 44.41 16.23
C ASP A 3 4.01 43.04 16.31
N LEU A 4 3.24 42.67 15.28
CA LEU A 4 2.53 41.36 15.25
C LEU A 4 2.45 40.70 13.87
N PHE A 5 3.17 41.20 12.85
CA PHE A 5 3.06 40.67 11.47
C PHE A 5 4.40 40.39 10.76
N ASP A 6 5.49 40.17 11.49
CA ASP A 6 6.82 39.96 10.87
C ASP A 6 7.31 38.49 10.93
N ASN A 7 6.45 37.55 11.33
CA ASN A 7 6.87 36.16 11.59
C ASN A 7 6.44 35.15 10.51
N ASP A 8 5.56 35.54 9.57
CA ASP A 8 5.02 34.62 8.55
C ASP A 8 6.00 34.43 7.38
N ASP A 9 6.79 35.46 7.04
CA ASP A 9 7.84 35.41 6.02
C ASP A 9 8.93 34.39 6.36
N SER A 10 9.21 34.16 7.66
CA SER A 10 10.24 33.21 8.09
C SER A 10 9.83 31.74 7.94
N VAL A 11 8.52 31.44 8.01
CA VAL A 11 7.97 30.09 7.88
C VAL A 11 7.70 29.77 6.40
N ILE A 12 7.26 30.75 5.63
CA ILE A 12 7.10 30.65 4.17
C ILE A 12 8.48 30.49 3.51
N ALA A 13 9.48 31.30 3.88
CA ALA A 13 10.85 31.17 3.37
C ALA A 13 11.52 29.84 3.79
N ARG A 14 11.20 29.29 4.96
CA ARG A 14 11.67 27.95 5.37
C ARG A 14 11.00 26.83 4.59
N ARG A 15 9.71 26.96 4.26
CA ARG A 15 9.00 26.00 3.39
C ARG A 15 9.42 26.08 1.93
N GLU A 16 9.81 27.26 1.44
CA GLU A 16 10.42 27.42 0.11
C GLU A 16 11.84 26.87 0.07
N ALA A 17 12.61 26.96 1.16
CA ALA A 17 13.91 26.30 1.29
C ALA A 17 13.83 24.77 1.49
N GLU A 18 12.71 24.27 2.02
CA GLU A 18 12.40 22.83 2.12
C GLU A 18 11.64 22.28 0.90
N ALA A 19 11.32 23.13 -0.08
CA ALA A 19 10.91 22.67 -1.40
C ALA A 19 12.16 22.16 -2.12
N LEU A 20 12.44 20.86 -1.95
CA LEU A 20 13.38 20.11 -2.75
C LEU A 20 12.92 20.16 -4.22
N ILE A 21 13.29 21.22 -4.94
CA ILE A 21 13.15 21.32 -6.39
C ILE A 21 14.34 20.57 -6.97
N VAL A 22 14.14 19.27 -7.17
CA VAL A 22 15.05 18.43 -7.95
C VAL A 22 14.69 18.66 -9.41
N ASP A 23 15.34 19.64 -10.03
CA ASP A 23 15.31 19.80 -11.48
C ASP A 23 16.40 18.90 -12.09
N VAL A 24 15.99 17.70 -12.48
CA VAL A 24 16.77 16.80 -13.36
C VAL A 24 16.23 16.94 -14.77
N ASP A 25 16.40 18.12 -15.39
CA ASP A 25 16.08 18.38 -16.81
C ASP A 25 14.69 17.86 -17.28
N GLY A 26 13.73 17.67 -16.37
CA GLY A 26 12.39 17.15 -16.67
C GLY A 26 12.28 15.67 -17.08
N PHE A 27 13.22 14.78 -16.73
CA PHE A 27 13.12 13.36 -17.07
C PHE A 27 12.34 12.53 -16.03
N GLU A 28 11.39 11.71 -16.48
CA GLU A 28 10.55 10.85 -15.62
C GLU A 28 11.28 9.60 -15.07
N GLY A 29 12.58 9.44 -15.35
CA GLY A 29 13.41 8.33 -14.87
C GLY A 29 14.61 8.01 -15.77
N PRO A 30 15.45 7.03 -15.38
CA PRO A 30 16.71 6.75 -16.07
C PRO A 30 16.51 6.19 -17.49
N LEU A 31 15.44 5.43 -17.74
CA LEU A 31 15.10 4.97 -19.09
C LEU A 31 14.67 6.12 -20.00
N ASP A 32 14.04 7.16 -19.46
CA ASP A 32 13.61 8.31 -20.23
C ASP A 32 14.79 9.20 -20.65
N LEU A 33 15.75 9.37 -19.73
CA LEU A 33 17.04 9.98 -20.03
C LEU A 33 17.78 9.19 -21.11
N LEU A 34 17.86 7.86 -21.00
CA LEU A 34 18.49 7.01 -22.01
C LEU A 34 17.80 7.13 -23.39
N LEU A 35 16.48 7.18 -23.42
CA LEU A 35 15.73 7.41 -24.66
C LEU A 35 16.01 8.80 -25.26
N THR A 36 16.22 9.80 -24.43
CA THR A 36 16.55 11.16 -24.91
C THR A 36 17.98 11.22 -25.45
N LEU A 37 18.94 10.62 -24.75
CA LEU A 37 20.34 10.51 -25.19
C LEU A 37 20.44 9.73 -26.51
N SER A 38 19.64 8.67 -26.70
CA SER A 38 19.65 7.88 -27.93
C SER A 38 19.16 8.66 -29.14
N ARG A 39 18.17 9.56 -28.98
CA ARG A 39 17.68 10.44 -30.05
C ARG A 39 18.74 11.40 -30.56
N THR A 40 19.58 11.92 -29.68
CA THR A 40 20.67 12.85 -30.03
C THR A 40 21.71 12.21 -30.97
N GLN A 41 21.88 10.88 -30.90
CA GLN A 41 22.82 10.17 -31.77
C GLN A 41 22.31 10.01 -33.22
N LYS A 42 21.05 10.35 -33.53
CA LYS A 42 20.44 10.22 -34.88
C LYS A 42 20.67 8.86 -35.56
N VAL A 43 20.89 7.80 -34.79
CA VAL A 43 21.04 6.43 -35.30
C VAL A 43 19.74 5.68 -35.03
N ASP A 44 19.29 4.93 -36.04
CA ASP A 44 18.17 3.97 -35.93
C ASP A 44 18.33 3.16 -34.63
N LEU A 45 17.28 3.05 -33.79
CA LEU A 45 17.39 2.42 -32.47
C LEU A 45 18.00 1.01 -32.53
N ARG A 46 17.79 0.33 -33.66
CA ARG A 46 18.31 -1.01 -33.99
C ARG A 46 19.82 -1.07 -34.23
N ARG A 47 20.46 0.09 -34.44
CA ARG A 47 21.89 0.26 -34.74
C ARG A 47 22.61 1.09 -33.67
N ILE A 48 21.99 1.35 -32.52
CA ILE A 48 22.65 2.07 -31.43
C ILE A 48 23.86 1.25 -30.97
N SER A 49 25.02 1.89 -30.90
CA SER A 49 26.11 1.39 -30.08
C SER A 49 25.69 1.55 -28.61
N VAL A 50 25.09 0.51 -28.02
CA VAL A 50 24.65 0.52 -26.61
C VAL A 50 25.81 0.88 -25.68
N LEU A 51 27.03 0.52 -26.09
CA LEU A 51 28.27 0.96 -25.46
C LEU A 51 28.39 2.50 -25.40
N HIS A 52 28.18 3.19 -26.52
CA HIS A 52 28.27 4.65 -26.55
C HIS A 52 27.16 5.33 -25.74
N LEU A 53 25.94 4.75 -25.76
CA LEU A 53 24.83 5.22 -24.92
C LEU A 53 25.16 5.08 -23.42
N ALA A 54 25.76 3.95 -23.02
CA ALA A 54 26.21 3.72 -21.66
C ALA A 54 27.26 4.77 -21.22
N GLU A 55 28.21 5.11 -22.09
CA GLU A 55 29.22 6.14 -21.81
C GLU A 55 28.62 7.53 -21.62
N GLN A 56 27.67 7.92 -22.46
CA GLN A 56 26.98 9.20 -22.34
C GLN A 56 26.19 9.30 -21.04
N TYR A 57 25.48 8.23 -20.68
CA TYR A 57 24.73 8.16 -19.43
C TYR A 57 25.65 8.24 -18.21
N LEU A 58 26.72 7.44 -18.18
CA LEU A 58 27.70 7.48 -17.10
C LEU A 58 28.34 8.87 -16.97
N GLY A 59 28.69 9.50 -18.10
CA GLY A 59 29.20 10.87 -18.11
C GLY A 59 28.20 11.91 -17.59
N PHE A 60 26.90 11.72 -17.85
CA PHE A 60 25.86 12.57 -17.27
C PHE A 60 25.80 12.40 -15.75
N VAL A 61 25.74 11.16 -15.26
CA VAL A 61 25.67 10.86 -13.82
C VAL A 61 26.88 11.42 -13.07
N GLU A 62 28.09 11.31 -13.66
CA GLU A 62 29.30 11.82 -13.00
C GLU A 62 29.34 13.35 -12.91
N ARG A 63 28.87 14.05 -13.97
CA ARG A 63 28.71 15.52 -13.93
C ARG A 63 27.67 15.91 -12.89
N ALA A 64 26.52 15.25 -12.88
CA ALA A 64 25.45 15.48 -11.91
C ALA A 64 25.94 15.28 -10.47
N ARG A 65 26.73 14.23 -10.22
CA ARG A 65 27.34 13.95 -8.92
C ARG A 65 28.33 15.04 -8.50
N SER A 66 29.14 15.55 -9.41
CA SER A 66 30.11 16.62 -9.14
C SER A 66 29.46 17.96 -8.76
N LEU A 67 28.24 18.20 -9.22
CA LEU A 67 27.46 19.41 -8.99
C LEU A 67 26.57 19.34 -7.72
N ARG A 68 26.73 18.31 -6.88
CA ARG A 68 25.94 18.03 -5.65
C ARG A 68 24.44 17.83 -5.92
N ILE A 69 24.11 16.95 -6.87
CA ILE A 69 22.74 16.48 -7.04
C ILE A 69 22.55 15.25 -6.15
N GLU A 70 21.53 15.29 -5.28
CA GLU A 70 20.97 14.12 -4.60
C GLU A 70 20.38 13.17 -5.67
N LEU A 71 21.26 12.47 -6.39
CA LEU A 71 20.89 11.55 -7.45
C LEU A 71 19.96 10.49 -6.87
N ALA A 72 18.75 10.38 -7.43
CA ALA A 72 17.80 9.36 -7.02
C ALA A 72 18.42 7.95 -7.21
N ALA A 73 18.06 7.04 -6.30
CA ALA A 73 18.62 5.68 -6.26
C ALA A 73 18.49 4.95 -7.62
N ASP A 74 17.38 5.16 -8.33
CA ASP A 74 17.12 4.54 -9.63
C ASP A 74 18.18 4.91 -10.70
N TYR A 75 18.70 6.14 -10.66
CA TYR A 75 19.72 6.58 -11.61
C TYR A 75 21.08 5.93 -11.33
N LEU A 76 21.43 5.77 -10.05
CA LEU A 76 22.66 5.10 -9.62
C LEU A 76 22.60 3.59 -9.90
N VAL A 77 21.44 2.96 -9.71
CA VAL A 77 21.22 1.55 -10.07
C VAL A 77 21.43 1.35 -11.57
N MET A 78 20.83 2.21 -12.40
CA MET A 78 21.04 2.13 -13.84
C MET A 78 22.50 2.43 -14.25
N ALA A 79 23.17 3.37 -13.55
CA ALA A 79 24.59 3.66 -13.79
C ALA A 79 25.46 2.43 -13.51
N ALA A 80 25.25 1.76 -12.38
CA ALA A 80 25.97 0.53 -12.03
C ALA A 80 25.71 -0.58 -13.06
N TRP A 81 24.45 -0.73 -13.49
CA TRP A 81 24.08 -1.71 -14.51
C TRP A 81 24.73 -1.41 -15.87
N LEU A 82 24.76 -0.15 -16.30
CA LEU A 82 25.42 0.26 -17.55
C LEU A 82 26.94 0.16 -17.49
N ALA A 83 27.55 0.41 -16.33
CA ALA A 83 28.98 0.18 -16.10
C ALA A 83 29.31 -1.31 -16.22
N TYR A 84 28.49 -2.18 -15.64
CA TYR A 84 28.60 -3.63 -15.79
C TYR A 84 28.46 -4.07 -17.26
N LEU A 85 27.43 -3.56 -17.97
CA LEU A 85 27.24 -3.83 -19.38
C LEU A 85 28.43 -3.39 -20.23
N LYS A 86 28.95 -2.17 -19.98
CA LYS A 86 30.16 -1.65 -20.64
C LYS A 86 31.34 -2.59 -20.43
N SER A 87 31.59 -3.06 -19.21
CA SER A 87 32.67 -4.00 -18.91
C SER A 87 32.53 -5.30 -19.71
N ARG A 88 31.33 -5.89 -19.74
CA ARG A 88 31.08 -7.13 -20.51
C ARG A 88 31.20 -6.95 -22.02
N LEU A 89 30.86 -5.78 -22.55
CA LEU A 89 30.97 -5.50 -23.99
C LEU A 89 32.42 -5.25 -24.44
N LEU A 90 33.30 -4.81 -23.54
CA LEU A 90 34.70 -4.50 -23.85
C LEU A 90 35.65 -5.70 -23.63
N LEU A 91 35.27 -6.63 -22.76
CA LEU A 91 36.07 -7.82 -22.46
C LEU A 91 35.79 -8.96 -23.46
N PRO A 92 36.81 -9.77 -23.80
CA PRO A 92 36.57 -10.99 -24.56
C PRO A 92 35.63 -11.92 -23.78
N PRO A 93 34.68 -12.59 -24.45
CA PRO A 93 33.72 -13.45 -23.78
C PRO A 93 34.42 -14.63 -23.12
N ASP A 94 34.20 -14.82 -21.82
CA ASP A 94 34.69 -15.99 -21.10
C ASP A 94 33.71 -17.16 -21.30
N PRO A 95 34.14 -18.27 -21.92
CA PRO A 95 33.27 -19.43 -22.15
C PRO A 95 32.86 -20.16 -20.86
N SER A 96 33.45 -19.81 -19.71
CA SER A 96 33.10 -20.36 -18.38
C SER A 96 32.10 -19.48 -17.60
N GLU A 97 31.79 -18.27 -18.08
CA GLU A 97 30.79 -17.42 -17.43
C GLU A 97 29.36 -17.93 -17.69
N GLU A 98 28.63 -18.21 -16.61
CA GLU A 98 27.20 -18.48 -16.67
C GLU A 98 26.40 -17.16 -16.76
N GLY A 99 25.52 -17.04 -17.74
CA GLY A 99 24.60 -15.91 -17.90
C GLY A 99 24.54 -15.36 -19.32
N PRO A 100 23.69 -14.33 -19.55
CA PRO A 100 23.58 -13.71 -20.86
C PRO A 100 24.88 -12.97 -21.24
N SER A 101 25.25 -13.07 -22.50
CA SER A 101 26.36 -12.32 -23.08
C SER A 101 26.09 -10.81 -23.03
N GLY A 102 27.15 -10.00 -23.11
CA GLY A 102 27.00 -8.54 -23.20
C GLY A 102 26.12 -8.10 -24.38
N ALA A 103 26.18 -8.82 -25.50
CA ALA A 103 25.34 -8.56 -26.67
C ALA A 103 23.85 -8.83 -26.42
N GLU A 104 23.51 -9.90 -25.69
CA GLU A 104 22.12 -10.21 -25.33
C GLU A 104 21.56 -9.19 -24.33
N LEU A 105 22.36 -8.77 -23.34
CA LEU A 105 21.96 -7.72 -22.41
C LEU A 105 21.73 -6.38 -23.12
N ALA A 106 22.61 -6.04 -24.07
CA ALA A 106 22.45 -4.85 -24.90
C ALA A 106 21.18 -4.92 -25.77
N ALA A 107 20.90 -6.08 -26.37
CA ALA A 107 19.68 -6.29 -27.15
C ALA A 107 18.41 -6.16 -26.28
N HIS A 108 18.43 -6.67 -25.06
CA HIS A 108 17.33 -6.53 -24.12
C HIS A 108 17.07 -5.06 -23.75
N LEU A 109 18.12 -4.29 -23.48
CA LEU A 109 17.98 -2.85 -23.21
C LEU A 109 17.44 -2.10 -24.43
N ALA A 110 17.97 -2.37 -25.62
CA ALA A 110 17.49 -1.76 -26.86
C ALA A 110 16.00 -2.01 -27.07
N PHE A 111 15.55 -3.25 -26.83
CA PHE A 111 14.13 -3.62 -26.89
C PHE A 111 13.27 -2.88 -25.85
N GLN A 112 13.77 -2.69 -24.63
CA GLN A 112 13.07 -1.89 -23.61
C GLN A 112 12.92 -0.43 -24.03
N LEU A 113 13.96 0.17 -24.61
CA LEU A 113 13.91 1.55 -25.12
C LEU A 113 12.95 1.68 -26.31
N GLU A 114 12.92 0.72 -27.23
CA GLU A 114 11.97 0.68 -28.36
C GLU A 114 10.52 0.64 -27.85
N ARG A 115 10.24 -0.21 -26.86
CA ARG A 115 8.91 -0.28 -26.23
C ARG A 115 8.52 1.03 -25.56
N LEU A 116 9.45 1.65 -24.83
CA LEU A 116 9.20 2.93 -24.20
C LEU A 116 8.92 4.02 -25.25
N GLN A 117 9.69 4.05 -26.34
CA GLN A 117 9.44 4.97 -27.45
C GLN A 117 8.05 4.78 -28.05
N ALA A 118 7.66 3.53 -28.37
CA ALA A 118 6.35 3.24 -28.93
C ALA A 118 5.20 3.68 -28.00
N MET A 119 5.38 3.52 -26.69
CA MET A 119 4.44 4.01 -25.69
C MET A 119 4.38 5.54 -25.63
N ARG A 120 5.54 6.24 -25.64
CA ARG A 120 5.57 7.72 -25.66
C ARG A 120 4.91 8.27 -26.93
N GLU A 121 5.12 7.66 -28.08
CA GLU A 121 4.47 8.05 -29.33
C GLU A 121 2.95 7.82 -29.27
N ALA A 122 2.49 6.69 -28.73
CA ALA A 122 1.08 6.43 -28.54
C ALA A 122 0.43 7.43 -27.56
N ALA A 123 1.12 7.74 -26.45
CA ALA A 123 0.68 8.72 -25.48
C ALA A 123 0.62 10.13 -26.10
N ALA A 124 1.65 10.54 -26.86
CA ALA A 124 1.66 11.81 -27.55
C ALA A 124 0.52 11.92 -28.57
N ARG A 125 0.28 10.87 -29.38
CA ARG A 125 -0.87 10.82 -30.29
C ARG A 125 -2.20 10.90 -29.55
N LEU A 126 -2.32 10.26 -28.39
CA LEU A 126 -3.52 10.28 -27.57
C LEU A 126 -3.77 11.68 -26.98
N MET A 127 -2.73 12.30 -26.42
CA MET A 127 -2.81 13.65 -25.86
C MET A 127 -3.06 14.73 -26.92
N GLY A 128 -2.62 14.49 -28.15
CA GLY A 128 -2.89 15.35 -29.30
C GLY A 128 -4.27 15.18 -29.93
N ARG A 129 -5.16 14.33 -29.39
CA ARG A 129 -6.53 14.20 -29.90
C ARG A 129 -7.40 15.33 -29.36
N ASP A 130 -8.36 15.74 -30.19
CA ASP A 130 -9.40 16.68 -29.79
C ASP A 130 -10.18 16.14 -28.58
N GLN A 131 -10.42 17.02 -27.62
CA GLN A 131 -11.12 16.71 -26.37
C GLN A 131 -12.59 17.13 -26.46
N LYS A 132 -13.48 16.17 -26.21
CA LYS A 132 -14.93 16.44 -26.14
C LYS A 132 -15.23 17.41 -24.99
N GLY A 133 -15.96 18.48 -25.28
CA GLY A 133 -16.28 19.55 -24.33
C GLY A 133 -15.22 20.66 -24.25
N ARG A 134 -14.13 20.54 -25.01
CA ARG A 134 -13.10 21.58 -25.14
C ARG A 134 -12.92 21.98 -26.60
N ASP A 135 -12.51 21.03 -27.44
CA ASP A 135 -12.20 21.27 -28.86
C ASP A 135 -13.41 21.00 -29.75
N PHE A 136 -14.26 20.05 -29.36
CA PHE A 136 -15.56 19.82 -30.00
C PHE A 136 -16.64 19.50 -28.99
N PHE A 137 -17.87 19.92 -29.28
CA PHE A 137 -19.04 19.68 -28.44
C PHE A 137 -19.97 18.69 -29.14
N ALA A 138 -20.60 17.80 -28.38
CA ALA A 138 -21.62 16.92 -28.93
C ALA A 138 -22.92 17.69 -29.20
N ARG A 139 -23.65 17.31 -30.25
CA ARG A 139 -25.01 17.81 -30.51
C ARG A 139 -25.91 17.42 -29.34
N GLY A 140 -26.71 18.36 -28.82
CA GLY A 140 -27.50 18.16 -27.60
C GLY A 140 -28.63 17.13 -27.73
N ALA A 141 -29.34 17.14 -28.86
CA ALA A 141 -30.35 16.14 -29.20
C ALA A 141 -29.87 15.32 -30.40
N PRO A 142 -28.96 14.35 -30.20
CA PRO A 142 -28.62 13.43 -31.27
C PRO A 142 -29.88 12.65 -31.64
N GLU A 143 -30.17 12.55 -32.94
CA GLU A 143 -31.20 11.65 -33.42
C GLU A 143 -30.85 10.25 -32.92
N ALA A 144 -31.76 9.66 -32.14
CA ALA A 144 -31.53 8.33 -31.59
C ALA A 144 -31.52 7.36 -32.76
N LEU A 145 -30.32 7.01 -33.24
CA LEU A 145 -30.15 5.81 -34.05
C LEU A 145 -30.69 4.67 -33.18
N ALA A 146 -31.91 4.22 -33.50
CA ALA A 146 -32.48 3.03 -32.92
C ALA A 146 -31.66 1.86 -33.45
N VAL A 147 -30.52 1.60 -32.81
CA VAL A 147 -29.74 0.41 -33.04
C VAL A 147 -30.61 -0.74 -32.55
N ASN A 148 -31.39 -1.31 -33.47
CA ASN A 148 -32.21 -2.48 -33.20
C ASN A 148 -31.29 -3.69 -33.08
N ARG A 149 -30.60 -3.76 -31.94
CA ARG A 149 -29.68 -4.83 -31.61
C ARG A 149 -30.52 -6.03 -31.18
N LYS A 150 -30.80 -6.93 -32.11
CA LYS A 150 -31.34 -8.25 -31.79
C LYS A 150 -30.21 -9.08 -31.17
N THR A 151 -30.15 -9.10 -29.85
CA THR A 151 -29.26 -10.02 -29.13
C THR A 151 -29.87 -11.40 -29.18
N LEU A 152 -29.31 -12.27 -30.01
CA LEU A 152 -29.62 -13.70 -29.98
C LEU A 152 -28.76 -14.32 -28.89
N PHE A 153 -29.41 -14.83 -27.84
CA PHE A 153 -28.74 -15.59 -26.81
C PHE A 153 -28.70 -17.05 -27.24
N GLU A 154 -27.52 -17.55 -27.54
CA GLU A 154 -27.27 -18.98 -27.70
C GLU A 154 -26.88 -19.55 -26.34
N ALA A 155 -27.80 -20.28 -25.72
CA ALA A 155 -27.55 -20.96 -24.45
C ALA A 155 -28.16 -22.36 -24.50
N SER A 156 -27.40 -23.34 -24.01
CA SER A 156 -27.87 -24.71 -23.84
C SER A 156 -28.43 -24.92 -22.42
N LEU A 157 -29.17 -26.01 -22.22
CA LEU A 157 -29.59 -26.44 -20.87
C LEU A 157 -28.40 -26.63 -19.93
N LEU A 158 -27.25 -27.05 -20.46
CA LEU A 158 -26.02 -27.23 -19.70
C LEU A 158 -25.46 -25.90 -19.18
N ASP A 159 -25.56 -24.82 -19.96
CA ASP A 159 -25.12 -23.48 -19.54
C ASP A 159 -25.99 -22.94 -18.41
N LEU A 160 -27.30 -23.19 -18.48
CA LEU A 160 -28.23 -22.86 -17.41
C LEU A 160 -27.92 -23.65 -16.13
N MET A 161 -27.65 -24.95 -16.25
CA MET A 161 -27.23 -25.79 -15.13
C MET A 161 -25.92 -25.32 -14.49
N ARG A 162 -24.92 -24.92 -15.29
CA ARG A 162 -23.66 -24.37 -14.78
C ARG A 162 -23.86 -23.04 -14.07
N ALA A 163 -24.70 -22.16 -14.62
CA ALA A 163 -25.02 -20.88 -13.99
C ALA A 163 -25.72 -21.09 -12.63
N TYR A 164 -26.68 -22.02 -12.57
CA TYR A 164 -27.37 -22.40 -11.34
C TYR A 164 -26.41 -23.02 -10.31
N ALA A 165 -25.55 -23.95 -10.74
CA ALA A 165 -24.56 -24.57 -9.87
C ALA A 165 -23.60 -23.53 -9.28
N ARG A 166 -23.11 -22.59 -10.10
CA ARG A 166 -22.26 -21.47 -9.65
C ARG A 166 -22.97 -20.58 -8.64
N LEU A 167 -24.24 -20.27 -8.85
CA LEU A 167 -25.00 -19.45 -7.91
C LEU A 167 -25.17 -20.16 -6.56
N ARG A 168 -25.47 -21.47 -6.59
CA ARG A 168 -25.66 -22.28 -5.39
C ARG A 168 -24.37 -22.52 -4.61
N THR A 169 -23.24 -22.72 -5.29
CA THR A 169 -21.93 -22.90 -4.63
C THR A 169 -21.31 -21.58 -4.18
N ARG A 170 -21.71 -20.44 -4.74
CA ARG A 170 -21.22 -19.12 -4.30
C ARG A 170 -21.58 -18.82 -2.86
N ASP A 171 -22.74 -19.27 -2.39
CA ASP A 171 -23.16 -19.11 -0.98
C ASP A 171 -22.60 -20.20 -0.05
N GLU A 172 -22.07 -21.29 -0.62
CA GLU A 172 -21.57 -22.46 0.12
C GLU A 172 -20.10 -22.31 0.53
N PHE A 173 -19.33 -21.45 -0.15
CA PHE A 173 -18.00 -21.05 0.31
C PHE A 173 -18.09 -19.91 1.33
N ARG A 174 -18.52 -20.24 2.55
CA ARG A 174 -18.09 -19.48 3.73
C ARG A 174 -16.74 -20.07 4.14
N PRO A 175 -15.63 -19.29 4.16
CA PRO A 175 -14.46 -19.71 4.92
C PRO A 175 -14.97 -20.13 6.30
N TYR A 176 -14.54 -21.29 6.80
CA TYR A 176 -14.84 -21.72 8.15
C TYR A 176 -14.17 -20.75 9.12
N ALA A 177 -14.78 -19.57 9.30
CA ALA A 177 -14.48 -18.67 10.38
C ALA A 177 -15.15 -19.30 11.60
N PHE A 178 -14.33 -19.68 12.57
CA PHE A 178 -14.83 -20.03 13.89
C PHE A 178 -15.57 -18.79 14.41
N ASP A 179 -16.90 -18.72 14.26
CA ASP A 179 -17.73 -17.72 14.92
C ASP A 179 -17.65 -18.02 16.42
N ARG A 180 -16.60 -17.49 17.06
CA ARG A 180 -16.37 -17.54 18.51
C ARG A 180 -17.35 -16.59 19.20
N SER A 181 -18.66 -16.77 18.98
CA SER A 181 -19.72 -15.88 19.46
C SER A 181 -19.88 -15.88 20.97
N ASP A 182 -19.35 -16.92 21.63
CA ASP A 182 -19.55 -17.16 23.06
C ASP A 182 -18.27 -16.98 23.89
N ILE A 183 -17.23 -16.35 23.31
CA ILE A 183 -15.97 -16.04 24.00
C ILE A 183 -15.95 -14.56 24.37
N TYR A 184 -15.86 -14.27 25.67
CA TYR A 184 -15.66 -12.91 26.15
C TYR A 184 -14.16 -12.60 26.18
N PRO A 185 -13.66 -11.64 25.37
CA PRO A 185 -12.24 -11.33 25.31
C PRO A 185 -11.70 -10.84 26.66
N TYR A 186 -10.47 -11.22 26.97
CA TYR A 186 -9.80 -10.80 28.21
C TYR A 186 -9.63 -9.28 28.27
N GLU A 187 -9.24 -8.67 27.15
CA GLU A 187 -9.01 -7.23 27.00
C GLU A 187 -10.29 -6.44 27.27
N ALA A 188 -11.44 -6.95 26.80
CA ALA A 188 -12.75 -6.35 27.07
C ALA A 188 -13.14 -6.46 28.54
N ALA A 189 -12.79 -7.55 29.22
CA ALA A 189 -13.01 -7.72 30.66
C ALA A 189 -12.17 -6.73 31.48
N LEU A 190 -10.89 -6.55 31.12
CA LEU A 190 -9.98 -5.62 31.77
C LEU A 190 -10.43 -4.17 31.60
N GLU A 191 -10.80 -3.78 30.38
CA GLU A 191 -11.27 -2.43 30.08
C GLU A 191 -12.57 -2.11 30.85
N ARG A 192 -13.52 -3.05 30.86
CA ARG A 192 -14.76 -2.91 31.61
C ARG A 192 -14.51 -2.73 33.11
N LEU A 193 -13.60 -3.52 33.70
CA LEU A 193 -13.25 -3.36 35.10
C LEU A 193 -12.59 -2.01 35.39
N ARG A 194 -11.66 -1.55 34.55
CA ARG A 194 -11.03 -0.23 34.71
C ARG A 194 -12.03 0.93 34.67
N GLN A 195 -13.08 0.81 33.85
CA GLN A 195 -14.14 1.83 33.78
C GLN A 195 -15.08 1.80 34.99
N MET A 196 -15.37 0.62 35.54
CA MET A 196 -16.38 0.46 36.60
C MET A 196 -15.79 0.52 38.02
N VAL A 197 -14.54 0.11 38.22
CA VAL A 197 -13.85 0.12 39.53
C VAL A 197 -13.74 1.53 40.15
N PRO A 198 -13.53 2.63 39.41
CA PRO A 198 -13.47 3.97 40.00
C PRO A 198 -14.76 4.42 40.71
N GLY A 199 -15.92 3.87 40.34
CA GLY A 199 -17.23 4.25 40.88
C GLY A 199 -17.74 3.36 42.03
N ALA A 200 -17.10 2.23 42.30
CA ALA A 200 -17.52 1.28 43.34
C ALA A 200 -16.69 1.45 44.62
N GLY A 201 -17.14 2.32 45.53
CA GLY A 201 -16.49 2.54 46.83
C GLY A 201 -16.61 1.34 47.79
N ASP A 202 -17.65 0.53 47.64
CA ASP A 202 -17.97 -0.60 48.51
C ASP A 202 -17.65 -1.96 47.89
N TRP A 203 -17.53 -2.98 48.76
CA TRP A 203 -17.33 -4.37 48.38
C TRP A 203 -18.45 -4.86 47.46
N THR A 204 -18.10 -5.08 46.20
CA THR A 204 -19.06 -5.48 45.16
C THR A 204 -18.73 -6.88 44.65
N SER A 205 -19.74 -7.71 44.40
CA SER A 205 -19.52 -9.05 43.84
C SER A 205 -18.97 -8.97 42.42
N LEU A 206 -18.01 -9.85 42.07
CA LEU A 206 -17.48 -10.01 40.71
C LEU A 206 -18.58 -10.17 39.66
N GLN A 207 -19.68 -10.85 40.02
CA GLN A 207 -20.80 -11.09 39.11
C GLN A 207 -21.51 -9.80 38.65
N ALA A 208 -21.41 -8.71 39.44
CA ALA A 208 -21.98 -7.41 39.08
C ALA A 208 -21.26 -6.79 37.88
N TYR A 209 -19.98 -7.10 37.69
CA TYR A 209 -19.14 -6.54 36.62
C TYR A 209 -19.24 -7.31 35.30
N LEU A 210 -19.98 -8.42 35.26
CA LEU A 210 -20.22 -9.14 34.02
C LEU A 210 -20.95 -8.24 33.00
N PRO A 211 -20.60 -8.33 31.71
CA PRO A 211 -21.24 -7.55 30.65
C PRO A 211 -22.74 -7.88 30.52
N GLU A 212 -23.51 -6.87 30.14
CA GLU A 212 -24.94 -7.00 29.86
C GLU A 212 -25.15 -7.97 28.68
N GLY A 213 -26.15 -8.84 28.76
CA GLY A 213 -26.42 -9.87 27.75
C GLY A 213 -25.58 -11.16 27.86
N TRP A 214 -24.54 -11.21 28.71
CA TRP A 214 -23.71 -12.42 28.90
C TRP A 214 -24.13 -13.28 30.10
N ARG A 215 -25.16 -12.86 30.83
CA ARG A 215 -25.68 -13.59 32.01
C ARG A 215 -26.66 -14.72 31.65
N GLY A 216 -27.26 -14.68 30.46
CA GLY A 216 -28.37 -15.56 30.08
C GLY A 216 -27.98 -16.93 29.53
N ALA A 217 -26.89 -17.04 28.76
CA ALA A 217 -26.46 -18.30 28.16
C ALA A 217 -25.32 -18.97 28.96
N PRO A 218 -25.38 -20.29 29.27
CA PRO A 218 -24.37 -20.96 30.10
C PRO A 218 -22.94 -20.90 29.57
N ALA A 219 -22.74 -21.00 28.25
CA ALA A 219 -21.42 -20.92 27.62
C ALA A 219 -20.82 -19.50 27.75
N ARG A 220 -21.60 -18.49 27.36
CA ARG A 220 -21.24 -17.07 27.50
C ARG A 220 -20.94 -16.68 28.94
N LYS A 221 -21.77 -17.12 29.88
CA LYS A 221 -21.59 -16.84 31.31
C LYS A 221 -20.28 -17.41 31.83
N ARG A 222 -19.92 -18.64 31.46
CA ARG A 222 -18.63 -19.25 31.85
C ARG A 222 -17.44 -18.48 31.29
N SER A 223 -17.46 -18.12 30.01
CA SER A 223 -16.38 -17.35 29.40
C SER A 223 -16.25 -15.96 30.02
N ALA A 224 -17.37 -15.25 30.23
CA ALA A 224 -17.37 -13.94 30.85
C ALA A 224 -16.85 -13.97 32.28
N ILE A 225 -17.23 -14.98 33.09
CA ILE A 225 -16.72 -15.16 34.47
C ILE A 225 -15.21 -15.43 34.43
N ALA A 226 -14.74 -16.32 33.56
CA ALA A 226 -13.32 -16.66 33.48
C ALA A 226 -12.45 -15.44 33.12
N SER A 227 -12.83 -14.69 32.08
CA SER A 227 -12.10 -13.50 31.65
C SER A 227 -12.16 -12.36 32.68
N THR A 228 -13.32 -12.16 33.31
CA THR A 228 -13.48 -11.16 34.39
C THR A 228 -12.66 -11.54 35.61
N PHE A 229 -12.61 -12.82 35.97
CA PHE A 229 -11.80 -13.32 37.07
C PHE A 229 -10.30 -13.13 36.81
N ALA A 230 -9.82 -13.52 35.63
CA ALA A 230 -8.44 -13.29 35.23
C ALA A 230 -8.06 -11.79 35.29
N ALA A 231 -8.94 -10.92 34.78
CA ALA A 231 -8.75 -9.48 34.83
C ALA A 231 -8.75 -8.93 36.27
N THR A 232 -9.58 -9.47 37.18
CA THR A 232 -9.52 -9.08 38.61
C THR A 232 -8.21 -9.49 39.27
N LEU A 233 -7.67 -10.68 38.98
CA LEU A 233 -6.38 -11.10 39.51
C LEU A 233 -5.23 -10.21 39.00
N GLU A 234 -5.29 -9.80 37.74
CA GLU A 234 -4.30 -8.88 37.16
C GLU A 234 -4.36 -7.51 37.82
N LEU A 235 -5.56 -6.94 38.02
CA LEU A 235 -5.72 -5.65 38.70
C LEU A 235 -5.31 -5.72 40.19
N ALA A 236 -5.57 -6.85 40.86
CA ALA A 236 -5.14 -7.06 42.24
C ALA A 236 -3.62 -7.16 42.34
N LYS A 237 -2.98 -7.89 41.40
CA LYS A 237 -1.52 -7.96 41.27
C LYS A 237 -0.89 -6.59 41.02
N GLN A 238 -1.55 -5.72 40.25
CA GLN A 238 -1.14 -4.34 40.01
C GLN A 238 -1.46 -3.39 41.18
N GLY A 239 -2.07 -3.89 42.27
CA GLY A 239 -2.39 -3.10 43.45
C GLY A 239 -3.54 -2.10 43.26
N GLN A 240 -4.34 -2.23 42.21
CA GLN A 240 -5.45 -1.31 41.91
C GLN A 240 -6.75 -1.69 42.65
N ILE A 241 -6.92 -2.98 42.95
CA ILE A 241 -8.10 -3.50 43.65
C ILE A 241 -7.72 -4.44 44.80
N GLU A 242 -8.63 -4.57 45.75
CA GLU A 242 -8.59 -5.55 46.82
C GLU A 242 -9.65 -6.63 46.58
N LEU A 243 -9.32 -7.87 46.94
CA LEU A 243 -10.20 -9.02 46.78
C LEU A 243 -10.53 -9.62 48.15
N ARG A 244 -11.78 -10.06 48.33
CA ARG A 244 -12.25 -10.75 49.54
C ARG A 244 -13.14 -11.93 49.16
N GLN A 245 -12.85 -13.08 49.75
CA GLN A 245 -13.65 -14.30 49.65
C GLN A 245 -13.76 -14.91 51.06
N SER A 246 -14.98 -15.19 51.53
CA SER A 246 -15.19 -15.66 52.90
C SER A 246 -14.83 -17.12 53.09
N ASP A 247 -15.19 -17.98 52.14
CA ASP A 247 -14.99 -19.43 52.17
C ASP A 247 -14.64 -19.97 50.78
N THR A 248 -14.16 -21.20 50.71
CA THR A 248 -13.89 -21.90 49.44
C THR A 248 -15.17 -21.93 48.59
N PHE A 249 -15.09 -21.44 47.37
CA PHE A 249 -16.22 -21.27 46.43
C PHE A 249 -17.30 -20.26 46.84
N ALA A 250 -17.10 -19.47 47.89
CA ALA A 250 -17.96 -18.33 48.19
C ALA A 250 -17.83 -17.21 47.14
N PRO A 251 -18.81 -16.30 47.01
CA PRO A 251 -18.73 -15.19 46.07
C PRO A 251 -17.46 -14.33 46.28
N LEU A 252 -16.78 -14.02 45.17
CA LEU A 252 -15.63 -13.12 45.19
C LEU A 252 -16.13 -11.67 45.20
N HIS A 253 -15.71 -10.91 46.20
CA HIS A 253 -15.96 -9.48 46.30
C HIS A 253 -14.69 -8.71 45.94
N LEU A 254 -14.87 -7.60 45.25
CA LEU A 254 -13.81 -6.67 44.89
C LEU A 254 -14.16 -5.25 45.33
N ARG A 255 -13.14 -4.51 45.70
CA ARG A 255 -13.21 -3.10 46.06
C ARG A 255 -11.99 -2.39 45.46
N ARG A 256 -12.12 -1.11 45.11
CA ARG A 256 -10.95 -0.29 44.80
C ARG A 256 -10.01 -0.24 46.00
N LYS A 257 -8.71 -0.34 45.74
CA LYS A 257 -7.73 -0.05 46.79
C LYS A 257 -7.70 1.46 47.03
N THR A 258 -8.21 1.90 48.17
CA THR A 258 -8.05 3.29 48.62
C THR A 258 -6.61 3.43 49.09
N GLY A 259 -5.82 4.24 48.40
CA GLY A 259 -4.44 4.51 48.82
C GLY A 259 -4.42 5.15 50.22
N GLN A 260 -3.51 4.67 51.06
CA GLN A 260 -2.68 5.59 51.84
C GLN A 260 -1.74 6.32 50.88
#